data_AF-A0A9D7X037-F1
#
_entry.id   AF-A0A9D7X037-F1
#
_cell.length_a   1.000
_cell.length_b   1.000
_cell.length_c   1.000
_cell.angle_alpha   90.00
_cell.angle_beta   90.00
_cell.angle_gamma   90.00
#
_symmetry.space_group_name_H-M   'P 1'
#
loop_
_entity.id
_entity.type
_entity.pdbx_description
1 polymer ?
#
loop_
_entity_poly.entity_id
_entity_poly.type
_entity_poly.pdbx_seq_one_letter_code
_entity_poly.pdbx_strand_id
1 'polypeptide(L)'
;MNHPKDKLIYEMADPQGEIHVILWVTETESGPKHYLEKMADMKGLRVTGDPLNMAVNGRKGWVIKAEGEVNGIESTVFILSIPMTGEKYVHHKNHIAQYIMQIWCPTELLPQKVKEIETIHKSVEIQ
;
A
#
# COMPACT_ATOMS: atom_id res chain seq x y z
N MET A 1 -0.69 -12.47 -8.24
CA MET A 1 0.67 -12.89 -8.65
C MET A 1 1.61 -11.74 -8.30
N ASN A 2 2.61 -11.95 -7.43
CA ASN A 2 3.55 -10.88 -7.06
C ASN A 2 4.47 -10.56 -8.24
N HIS A 3 4.80 -9.28 -8.44
CA HIS A 3 5.71 -8.87 -9.50
C HIS A 3 7.11 -9.43 -9.17
N PRO A 4 7.91 -9.91 -10.14
CA PRO A 4 9.20 -10.57 -9.87
C PRO A 4 10.24 -9.69 -9.17
N LYS A 5 9.97 -8.39 -9.04
CA LYS A 5 10.81 -7.41 -8.34
C LYS A 5 10.32 -7.07 -6.93
N ASP A 6 9.17 -7.62 -6.53
CA ASP A 6 8.62 -7.37 -5.20
C ASP A 6 9.51 -8.03 -4.14
N LYS A 7 10.02 -7.23 -3.22
CA LYS A 7 10.80 -7.68 -2.06
C LYS A 7 10.04 -7.35 -0.80
N LEU A 8 9.46 -8.36 -0.16
CA LEU A 8 8.76 -8.22 1.12
C LEU A 8 9.73 -7.70 2.18
N ILE A 9 9.32 -6.64 2.88
CA ILE A 9 10.08 -6.03 3.98
C ILE A 9 9.46 -6.46 5.31
N TYR A 10 8.13 -6.41 5.40
CA TYR A 10 7.41 -6.63 6.64
C TYR A 10 5.99 -7.12 6.37
N GLU A 11 5.52 -8.03 7.21
CA GLU A 11 4.15 -8.51 7.20
C GLU A 11 3.70 -8.76 8.64
N MET A 12 2.54 -8.25 9.00
CA MET A 12 1.91 -8.45 10.31
C MET A 12 0.42 -8.59 10.13
N ALA A 13 -0.11 -9.74 10.53
CA ALA A 13 -1.54 -9.94 10.71
C ALA A 13 -1.83 -9.95 12.21
N ASP A 14 -2.81 -9.16 12.64
CA ASP A 14 -3.41 -9.33 13.96
C ASP A 14 -3.89 -10.79 14.09
N PRO A 15 -3.54 -11.53 15.16
CA PRO A 15 -4.06 -12.86 15.40
C PRO A 15 -5.59 -12.97 15.35
N GLN A 16 -6.30 -11.86 15.59
CA GLN A 16 -7.76 -11.77 15.53
C GLN A 16 -8.28 -11.47 14.12
N GLY A 17 -7.41 -11.19 13.16
CA GLY A 17 -7.74 -10.94 11.76
C GLY A 17 -8.30 -9.53 11.49
N GLU A 18 -8.23 -8.61 12.46
CA GLU A 18 -8.87 -7.29 12.36
C GLU A 18 -8.07 -6.32 11.47
N ILE A 19 -6.75 -6.43 11.48
CA ILE A 19 -5.85 -5.63 10.63
C ILE A 19 -4.73 -6.53 10.10
N HIS A 20 -4.47 -6.43 8.80
CA HIS A 20 -3.31 -7.06 8.16
C HIS A 20 -2.50 -6.01 7.40
N VAL A 21 -1.25 -5.83 7.80
CA VAL A 21 -0.30 -4.89 7.21
C VAL A 21 0.74 -5.66 6.43
N ILE A 22 0.98 -5.23 5.19
CA ILE A 22 2.01 -5.79 4.32
C ILE A 22 2.82 -4.62 3.76
N LEU A 23 4.15 -4.66 3.88
CA LEU A 23 5.06 -3.66 3.35
C LEU A 23 6.14 -4.35 2.49
N TRP A 24 6.34 -3.86 1.28
CA TRP A 24 7.37 -4.37 0.38
C TRP A 24 7.95 -3.24 -0.48
N VAL A 25 9.05 -3.52 -1.17
CA VAL A 25 9.59 -2.66 -2.22
C VAL A 25 9.34 -3.28 -3.57
N THR A 26 9.03 -2.44 -4.55
CA THR A 26 8.90 -2.83 -5.95
C THR A 26 9.61 -1.82 -6.85
N GLU A 27 9.79 -2.19 -8.11
CA GLU A 27 10.28 -1.31 -9.17
C GLU A 27 9.31 -1.38 -10.34
N THR A 28 8.94 -0.21 -10.85
CA THR A 28 7.94 -0.10 -11.91
C THR A 28 8.25 1.09 -12.83
N GLU A 29 7.83 0.99 -14.09
CA GLU A 29 7.86 2.11 -15.06
C GLU A 29 6.73 3.12 -14.78
N SER A 30 5.74 2.72 -13.98
CA SER A 30 4.59 3.56 -13.63
C SER A 30 4.94 4.51 -12.49
N GLY A 31 4.51 5.77 -12.61
CA GLY A 31 4.52 6.68 -11.46
C GLY A 31 3.69 6.15 -10.29
N PRO A 32 3.98 6.58 -9.05
CA PRO A 32 3.32 6.06 -7.84
C PRO A 32 1.79 6.04 -7.90
N LYS A 33 1.17 7.13 -8.38
CA LYS A 33 -0.29 7.23 -8.53
C LYS A 33 -0.85 6.14 -9.45
N HIS A 34 -0.32 6.05 -10.67
CA HIS A 34 -0.81 5.11 -11.67
C HIS A 34 -0.56 3.66 -11.25
N TYR A 35 0.54 3.41 -10.55
CA TYR A 35 0.85 2.08 -10.04
C TYR A 35 -0.17 1.57 -9.03
N LEU A 36 -0.70 2.45 -8.16
CA LEU A 36 -1.76 2.08 -7.19
C LEU A 36 -3.04 1.62 -7.88
N GLU A 37 -3.48 2.35 -8.91
CA GLU A 37 -4.67 2.02 -9.69
C GLU A 37 -4.49 0.67 -10.40
N LYS A 38 -3.34 0.47 -11.05
CA LYS A 38 -2.98 -0.79 -11.71
C LYS A 38 -2.93 -1.96 -10.72
N MET A 39 -2.40 -1.74 -9.51
CA MET A 39 -2.36 -2.77 -8.48
C MET A 39 -3.74 -3.17 -7.99
N ALA A 40 -4.63 -2.19 -7.78
CA ALA A 40 -6.00 -2.45 -7.39
C ALA A 40 -6.71 -3.31 -8.46
N ASP A 41 -6.58 -2.93 -9.73
CA ASP A 41 -7.13 -3.67 -10.88
C ASP A 41 -6.58 -5.11 -10.96
N MET A 42 -5.26 -5.28 -10.89
CA MET A 42 -4.62 -6.60 -10.92
C MET A 42 -5.05 -7.54 -9.78
N LYS A 43 -5.47 -6.97 -8.64
CA LYS A 43 -5.97 -7.71 -7.48
C LYS A 43 -7.49 -7.86 -7.48
N GLY A 44 -8.19 -7.35 -8.50
CA GLY A 44 -9.65 -7.38 -8.58
C GLY A 44 -10.32 -6.53 -7.52
N LEU A 45 -9.66 -5.45 -7.06
CA LEU A 45 -10.16 -4.58 -6.00
C LEU A 45 -11.04 -3.46 -6.57
N ARG A 46 -12.16 -3.19 -5.90
CA ARG A 46 -13.06 -2.07 -6.21
C ARG A 46 -12.51 -0.80 -5.62
N VAL A 47 -11.94 0.07 -6.44
CA VAL A 47 -11.47 1.40 -6.02
C VAL A 47 -12.64 2.29 -5.63
N THR A 48 -12.56 2.97 -4.48
CA THR A 48 -13.66 3.81 -3.96
C THR A 48 -13.41 5.31 -4.07
N GLY A 49 -12.39 5.73 -4.82
CA GLY A 49 -12.05 7.13 -5.04
C GLY A 49 -10.67 7.32 -5.70
N ASP A 50 -10.31 8.58 -5.97
CA ASP A 50 -9.01 8.91 -6.57
C ASP A 50 -7.86 8.73 -5.55
N PRO A 51 -6.65 8.36 -6.02
CA PRO A 51 -5.46 8.40 -5.19
C PRO A 51 -5.19 9.81 -4.63
N LEU A 52 -5.03 9.89 -3.32
CA LEU A 52 -4.76 11.13 -2.59
C LEU A 52 -3.28 11.27 -2.27
N ASN A 53 -2.74 12.49 -2.38
CA ASN A 53 -1.38 12.77 -1.90
C ASN A 53 -1.37 12.78 -0.38
N MET A 54 -0.34 12.20 0.22
CA MET A 54 -0.09 12.29 1.65
C MET A 54 1.40 12.47 1.95
N ALA A 55 1.70 13.07 3.10
CA ALA A 55 3.05 13.13 3.64
C ALA A 55 3.23 12.02 4.68
N VAL A 56 4.24 11.19 4.51
CA VAL A 56 4.62 10.12 5.44
C VAL A 56 6.05 10.39 5.88
N ASN A 57 6.23 10.82 7.13
CA ASN A 57 7.53 11.18 7.71
C ASN A 57 8.36 12.10 6.80
N GLY A 58 7.73 13.15 6.27
CA GLY A 58 8.38 14.13 5.39
C GLY A 58 8.57 13.68 3.94
N ARG A 59 8.25 12.42 3.60
CA ARG A 59 8.26 11.91 2.22
C ARG A 59 6.88 12.06 1.58
N LYS A 60 6.85 12.45 0.30
CA LYS A 60 5.62 12.49 -0.48
C LYS A 60 5.21 11.08 -0.88
N GLY A 61 3.97 10.71 -0.63
CA GLY A 61 3.36 9.45 -1.04
C GLY A 61 1.96 9.64 -1.60
N TRP A 62 1.39 8.54 -2.07
CA TRP A 62 0.02 8.47 -2.56
C TRP A 62 -0.69 7.32 -1.86
N VAL A 63 -1.95 7.52 -1.50
CA VAL A 63 -2.80 6.47 -0.94
C VAL A 63 -4.06 6.34 -1.77
N ILE A 64 -4.49 5.11 -2.03
CA ILE A 64 -5.79 4.80 -2.61
C ILE A 64 -6.56 3.91 -1.63
N LYS A 65 -7.88 4.15 -1.54
CA LYS A 65 -8.80 3.27 -0.84
C LYS A 65 -9.48 2.36 -1.86
N ALA A 66 -9.47 1.06 -1.59
CA ALA A 66 -10.20 0.07 -2.36
C ALA A 66 -10.86 -0.95 -1.44
N GLU A 67 -11.75 -1.76 -2.00
CA GLU A 67 -12.50 -2.80 -1.31
C GLU A 67 -12.32 -4.12 -2.06
N GLY A 68 -12.30 -5.23 -1.31
CA GLY A 68 -12.17 -6.57 -1.86
C GLY A 68 -12.63 -7.61 -0.86
N GLU A 69 -12.46 -8.88 -1.23
CA GLU A 69 -12.79 -10.00 -0.36
C GLU A 69 -11.52 -10.76 -0.01
N VAL A 70 -11.35 -11.07 1.28
CA VAL A 70 -10.27 -11.93 1.78
C VAL A 70 -10.92 -13.04 2.57
N ASN A 71 -10.76 -14.29 2.12
CA ASN A 71 -11.33 -15.47 2.77
C ASN A 71 -12.84 -15.37 3.07
N GLY A 72 -13.64 -14.81 2.15
CA GLY A 72 -15.09 -14.63 2.36
C GLY A 72 -15.48 -13.39 3.17
N ILE A 73 -14.51 -12.58 3.61
CA ILE A 73 -14.75 -11.38 4.41
C ILE A 73 -14.55 -10.13 3.55
N GLU A 74 -15.60 -9.31 3.43
CA GLU A 74 -15.49 -7.99 2.78
C GLU A 74 -14.54 -7.10 3.59
N SER A 75 -13.48 -6.66 2.92
CA SER A 75 -12.38 -5.93 3.52
C SER A 75 -12.11 -4.66 2.75
N THR A 76 -11.88 -3.59 3.50
CA THR A 76 -11.30 -2.36 2.98
C THR A 76 -9.79 -2.48 3.00
N VAL A 77 -9.13 -2.05 1.92
CA VAL A 77 -7.69 -1.94 1.84
C VAL A 77 -7.28 -0.50 1.54
N PHE A 78 -6.30 -0.02 2.31
CA PHE A 78 -5.55 1.19 2.01
C PHE A 78 -4.22 0.79 1.40
N ILE A 79 -3.95 1.26 0.18
CA ILE A 79 -2.70 0.99 -0.52
C ILE A 79 -1.92 2.28 -0.62
N LEU A 80 -0.75 2.33 -0.01
CA LEU A 80 0.16 3.47 0.02
C LEU A 80 1.37 3.18 -0.86
N SER A 81 1.73 4.11 -1.75
CA SER A 81 2.97 4.10 -2.52
C SER A 81 3.83 5.31 -2.17
N ILE A 82 5.08 5.06 -1.80
CA ILE A 82 6.08 6.10 -1.51
C ILE A 82 7.29 5.86 -2.44
N PRO A 83 7.56 6.78 -3.39
CA PRO A 83 8.74 6.68 -4.22
C PRO A 83 10.01 6.78 -3.38
N MET A 84 10.97 5.91 -3.68
CA MET A 84 12.30 5.98 -3.12
C MET A 84 13.06 7.15 -3.77
N THR A 85 13.79 7.91 -2.97
CA THR A 85 14.67 8.98 -3.46
C THR A 85 16.13 8.52 -3.43
N GLY A 86 16.89 8.91 -4.45
CA GLY A 86 18.33 8.63 -4.56
C GLY A 86 18.72 7.72 -5.73
N GLU A 87 19.92 7.94 -6.27
CA GLU A 87 20.45 7.27 -7.48
C GLU A 87 20.57 5.74 -7.35
N LYS A 88 20.62 5.22 -6.12
CA LYS A 88 20.87 3.78 -5.83
C LYS A 88 19.73 2.84 -6.20
N TYR A 89 18.53 3.33 -6.48
CA TYR A 89 17.35 2.48 -6.66
C TYR A 89 16.75 2.57 -8.08
N VAL A 90 17.42 3.26 -9.00
CA VAL A 90 17.09 3.23 -10.43
C VAL A 90 17.89 2.10 -11.07
N HIS A 91 17.46 0.86 -10.86
CA HIS A 91 18.17 -0.33 -11.39
C HIS A 91 18.08 -0.43 -12.93
N HIS A 92 17.10 0.22 -13.55
CA HIS A 92 16.94 0.30 -15.00
C HIS A 92 16.56 1.72 -15.41
N LYS A 93 17.09 2.19 -16.56
CA LYS A 93 16.66 3.45 -17.18
C LYS A 93 15.11 3.40 -17.29
N ASN A 94 14.42 4.29 -16.57
CA ASN A 94 12.96 4.46 -16.51
C ASN A 94 12.19 3.68 -15.42
N HIS A 95 12.84 2.94 -14.52
CA HIS A 95 12.15 2.29 -13.40
C HIS A 95 12.25 3.16 -12.14
N ILE A 96 11.12 3.32 -11.45
CA ILE A 96 11.00 4.01 -10.17
C ILE A 96 10.84 2.94 -9.08
N ALA A 97 11.79 2.88 -8.15
CA ALA A 97 11.64 2.07 -6.95
C ALA A 97 10.67 2.74 -5.98
N GLN A 98 9.78 1.96 -5.39
CA GLN A 98 8.71 2.44 -4.52
C GLN A 98 8.52 1.48 -3.35
N TYR A 99 8.33 2.04 -2.16
CA TYR A 99 7.77 1.31 -1.02
C TYR A 99 6.26 1.23 -1.21
N ILE A 100 5.71 0.04 -1.05
CA ILE A 100 4.27 -0.21 -1.09
C ILE A 100 3.84 -0.78 0.25
N MET A 101 2.82 -0.16 0.84
CA MET A 101 2.15 -0.69 2.01
C MET A 101 0.68 -0.97 1.71
N GLN A 102 0.19 -2.12 2.16
CA GLN A 102 -1.23 -2.44 2.22
C GLN A 102 -1.67 -2.58 3.67
N ILE A 103 -2.78 -1.95 4.02
CA ILE A 103 -3.46 -2.15 5.29
C ILE A 103 -4.86 -2.65 4.98
N TRP A 104 -5.11 -3.91 5.28
CA TRP A 104 -6.40 -4.57 5.16
C TRP A 104 -7.14 -4.52 6.49
N CYS A 105 -8.43 -4.26 6.44
CA CYS A 105 -9.31 -4.28 7.59
C CYS A 105 -10.71 -4.74 7.16
N PRO A 106 -11.37 -5.67 7.88
CA PRO A 106 -12.77 -6.00 7.64
C PRO A 106 -13.62 -4.72 7.61
N THR A 107 -14.44 -4.56 6.57
CA THR A 107 -15.18 -3.32 6.31
C THR A 107 -16.10 -2.94 7.48
N GLU A 108 -16.65 -3.94 8.19
CA GLU A 108 -17.49 -3.73 9.38
C GLU A 108 -16.74 -3.14 10.58
N LEU A 109 -15.44 -3.42 10.71
CA LEU A 109 -14.59 -2.94 11.80
C LEU A 109 -13.95 -1.59 11.49
N LEU A 110 -13.93 -1.19 10.22
CA LEU A 110 -13.28 0.03 9.76
C LEU A 110 -13.64 1.28 10.59
N PRO A 111 -14.91 1.57 10.95
CA PRO A 111 -15.25 2.76 11.74
C PRO A 111 -14.55 2.83 13.11
N GLN A 112 -14.23 1.67 13.68
CA GLN A 112 -13.56 1.54 14.98
C GLN A 112 -12.03 1.59 14.83
N LYS A 113 -11.51 1.23 13.65
CA LYS A 113 -10.08 1.06 13.38
C LYS A 113 -9.42 2.25 12.68
N VAL A 114 -10.18 3.27 12.23
CA VAL A 114 -9.63 4.43 11.49
C VAL A 114 -8.39 5.05 12.17
N LYS A 115 -8.45 5.31 13.48
CA LYS A 115 -7.33 5.93 14.21
C LYS A 115 -6.08 5.06 14.23
N GLU A 116 -6.26 3.74 14.35
CA GLU A 116 -5.18 2.76 14.34
C GLU A 116 -4.52 2.71 12.97
N ILE A 117 -5.32 2.64 11.90
CA ILE A 117 -4.85 2.69 10.50
C ILE A 117 -4.08 3.99 10.22
N GLU A 118 -4.58 5.14 10.65
CA GLU A 118 -3.88 6.42 10.52
C GLU A 118 -2.55 6.44 11.28
N THR A 119 -2.49 5.78 12.43
CA THR A 119 -1.27 5.69 13.25
C THR A 119 -0.24 4.83 12.53
N ILE A 120 -0.65 3.67 11.98
CA ILE A 120 0.22 2.79 11.19
C ILE A 120 0.78 3.56 9.98
N HIS A 121 -0.05 4.31 9.25
CA HIS A 121 0.41 5.15 8.13
C HIS A 121 1.49 6.15 8.55
N LYS A 122 1.35 6.78 9.73
CA LYS A 122 2.30 7.80 10.21
C LYS A 122 3.56 7.19 10.84
N SER A 123 3.49 5.97 11.36
CA SER A 123 4.62 5.32 12.04
C SER A 123 5.60 4.65 11.08
N VAL A 124 5.32 4.60 9.78
CA VAL A 124 6.24 3.96 8.82
C VAL A 124 7.52 4.79 8.69
N GLU A 125 8.58 4.31 9.33
CA GLU A 125 9.92 4.85 9.16
C GLU A 125 10.60 4.17 7.98
N ILE A 126 10.72 4.93 6.89
CA ILE A 126 11.37 4.48 5.68
C ILE A 126 12.80 5.02 5.68
N GLN A 127 13.78 4.12 5.73
CA GLN A 127 15.20 4.44 5.57
C GLN A 127 15.54 4.62 4.07
#